data_AF-A0A2N1KXJ7-F1
#
_entry.id   AF-A0A2N1KXJ7-F1
#
_cell.length_a   1.000
_cell.length_b   1.000
_cell.length_c   1.000
_cell.angle_alpha   90.00
_cell.angle_beta   90.00
_cell.angle_gamma   90.00
#
_symmetry.space_group_name_H-M   'P 1'
#
loop_
_entity.id
_entity.type
_entity.pdbx_description
1 polymer ?
#
loop_
_entity_poly.entity_id
_entity_poly.type
_entity_poly.pdbx_seq_one_letter_code
_entity_poly.pdbx_strand_id
1 'polypeptide(L)'
;KCKEAHELAVRQQKDRDASEVARLAYEQELSTRAKLWGTSSNSIEYREGMTKDLTDFQEHFHKKITPLTDRRTVLQNRLKQGKSVYKTNKQLLQLEQELGLFKIDYFSVMDERASHYRYKGHTSDDTKELELRPNKRPPISTTNTDRHVAYIKKVRLDTLSPEDFKVFTSS
;
A
#
# COMPACT_ATOMS: atom_id res chain seq x y z
N LYS A 1 -33.91 -8.55 47.76
CA LYS A 1 -34.44 -7.43 46.95
C LYS A 1 -33.46 -6.24 46.83
N CYS A 2 -33.23 -5.36 47.83
CA CYS A 2 -32.28 -4.23 47.64
C CYS A 2 -30.80 -4.62 47.47
N LYS A 3 -30.32 -5.64 48.20
CA LYS A 3 -28.90 -6.07 48.12
C LYS A 3 -28.55 -6.70 46.78
N GLU A 4 -29.43 -7.55 46.22
CA GLU A 4 -29.24 -8.18 44.91
C GLU A 4 -29.27 -7.16 43.78
N ALA A 5 -30.17 -6.18 43.83
CA ALA A 5 -30.23 -5.10 42.84
C ALA A 5 -28.95 -4.24 42.88
N HIS A 6 -28.42 -3.98 44.07
CA HIS A 6 -27.16 -3.25 44.23
C HIS A 6 -25.96 -4.05 43.71
N GLU A 7 -25.87 -5.35 44.03
CA GLU A 7 -24.79 -6.20 43.54
C GLU A 7 -24.81 -6.32 42.01
N LEU A 8 -26.00 -6.45 41.40
CA LEU A 8 -26.17 -6.47 39.95
C LEU A 8 -25.77 -5.15 39.31
N ALA A 9 -26.10 -4.01 39.93
CA ALA A 9 -25.66 -2.69 39.45
C ALA A 9 -24.14 -2.52 39.52
N VAL A 10 -23.49 -3.01 40.59
CA VAL A 10 -22.02 -2.99 40.71
C VAL A 10 -21.36 -3.86 39.64
N ARG A 11 -21.91 -5.03 39.34
CA ARG A 11 -21.40 -5.89 38.25
C ARG A 11 -21.53 -5.20 36.89
N GLN A 12 -22.71 -4.65 36.59
CA GLN A 12 -22.92 -3.90 35.34
C GLN A 12 -21.98 -2.71 35.20
N GLN A 13 -21.68 -2.00 36.29
CA GLN A 13 -20.72 -0.89 36.26
C GLN A 13 -19.32 -1.40 35.92
N LYS A 14 -18.86 -2.46 36.58
CA LYS A 14 -17.56 -3.09 36.28
C LYS A 14 -17.46 -3.56 34.83
N ASP A 15 -18.53 -4.13 34.29
CA ASP A 15 -18.57 -4.58 32.90
C ASP A 15 -18.47 -3.40 31.91
N ARG A 16 -19.13 -2.28 32.22
CA ARG A 16 -19.01 -1.03 31.43
C ARG A 16 -17.60 -0.46 31.50
N ASP A 17 -17.03 -0.36 32.69
CA ASP A 17 -15.68 0.16 32.89
C ASP A 17 -14.65 -0.72 32.15
N ALA A 18 -14.80 -2.05 32.22
CA ALA A 18 -13.95 -2.99 31.49
C ALA A 18 -14.08 -2.83 29.96
N SER A 19 -15.31 -2.65 29.47
CA SER A 19 -15.56 -2.40 28.04
C SER A 19 -14.95 -1.07 27.58
N GLU A 20 -14.99 -0.03 28.40
CA GLU A 20 -14.41 1.27 28.09
C GLU A 20 -12.88 1.20 28.05
N VAL A 21 -12.26 0.55 29.04
CA VAL A 21 -10.82 0.29 29.05
C VAL A 21 -10.38 -0.49 27.80
N ALA A 22 -11.13 -1.51 27.41
CA ALA A 22 -10.85 -2.28 26.19
C ALA A 22 -10.94 -1.42 24.92
N ARG A 23 -11.97 -0.56 24.81
CA ARG A 23 -12.11 0.37 23.68
C ARG A 23 -10.95 1.36 23.59
N LEU A 24 -10.55 1.96 24.72
CA LEU A 24 -9.45 2.91 24.76
C LEU A 24 -8.11 2.25 24.40
N ALA A 25 -7.87 1.02 24.87
CA ALA A 25 -6.68 0.25 24.51
C ALA A 25 -6.65 -0.05 23.00
N TYR A 26 -7.79 -0.42 22.41
CA TYR A 26 -7.93 -0.66 20.97
C TYR A 26 -7.68 0.62 20.15
N GLU A 27 -8.24 1.76 20.56
CA GLU A 27 -8.00 3.05 19.88
C GLU A 27 -6.54 3.50 19.95
N GLN A 28 -5.87 3.27 21.08
CA GLN A 28 -4.45 3.53 21.21
C GLN A 28 -3.60 2.62 20.31
N GLU A 29 -3.96 1.34 20.23
CA GLU A 29 -3.30 0.36 19.36
C GLU A 29 -3.48 0.72 17.87
N LEU A 30 -4.69 1.09 17.45
CA LEU A 30 -4.93 1.63 16.10
C LEU A 30 -4.12 2.90 15.84
N SER A 31 -4.06 3.83 16.79
CA SER A 31 -3.30 5.08 16.63
C SER A 31 -1.80 4.85 16.51
N THR A 32 -1.23 3.92 17.27
CA THR A 32 0.20 3.60 17.18
C THR A 32 0.54 2.92 15.87
N ARG A 33 -0.27 1.95 15.41
CA ARG A 33 -0.14 1.36 14.06
C ARG A 33 -0.28 2.43 12.97
N ALA A 34 -1.31 3.26 13.05
CA ALA A 34 -1.55 4.32 12.07
C ALA A 34 -0.35 5.28 11.94
N LYS A 35 0.26 5.68 13.07
CA LYS A 35 1.49 6.49 13.09
C LYS A 35 2.66 5.79 12.40
N LEU A 36 2.90 4.51 12.69
CA LEU A 36 3.97 3.73 12.07
C LEU A 36 3.80 3.65 10.55
N TRP A 37 2.57 3.48 10.09
CA TRP A 37 2.25 3.40 8.66
C TRP A 37 2.11 4.79 8.01
N GLY A 38 2.09 5.88 8.76
CA GLY A 38 1.84 7.22 8.21
C GLY A 38 0.42 7.40 7.64
N THR A 39 -0.57 6.82 8.31
CA THR A 39 -2.00 6.90 7.92
C THR A 39 -2.88 7.34 9.09
N SER A 40 -4.19 7.44 8.88
CA SER A 40 -5.15 7.68 9.95
C SER A 40 -5.59 6.39 10.64
N SER A 41 -6.00 6.47 11.91
CA SER A 41 -6.58 5.33 12.64
C SER A 41 -7.82 4.74 11.94
N ASN A 42 -8.55 5.54 11.16
CA ASN A 42 -9.72 5.09 10.41
C ASN A 42 -9.35 4.28 9.15
N SER A 43 -8.13 4.44 8.64
CA SER A 43 -7.66 3.83 7.39
C SER A 43 -6.66 2.70 7.59
N ILE A 44 -6.16 2.51 8.82
CA ILE A 44 -5.03 1.61 9.07
C ILE A 44 -5.39 0.16 8.77
N GLU A 45 -6.55 -0.31 9.23
CA GLU A 45 -6.99 -1.69 9.00
C GLU A 45 -7.22 -1.97 7.52
N TYR A 46 -7.77 -0.99 6.80
CA TYR A 46 -7.89 -1.07 5.34
C TYR A 46 -6.53 -1.25 4.68
N ARG A 47 -5.56 -0.41 5.05
CA ARG A 47 -4.23 -0.43 4.44
C ARG A 47 -3.46 -1.70 4.77
N GLU A 48 -3.57 -2.18 5.99
CA GLU A 48 -2.95 -3.43 6.44
C GLU A 48 -3.57 -4.62 5.70
N GLY A 49 -4.91 -4.67 5.60
CA GLY A 49 -5.63 -5.69 4.83
C GLY A 49 -5.20 -5.72 3.37
N MET A 50 -5.10 -4.56 2.72
CA MET A 50 -4.63 -4.47 1.33
C MET A 50 -3.19 -4.87 1.14
N THR A 51 -2.32 -4.51 2.07
CA THR A 51 -0.91 -4.90 1.99
C THR A 51 -0.76 -6.41 2.16
N LYS A 52 -1.54 -7.00 3.08
CA LYS A 52 -1.56 -8.44 3.29
C LYS A 52 -2.05 -9.19 2.06
N ASP A 53 -3.19 -8.81 1.50
CA ASP A 53 -3.73 -9.47 0.30
C ASP A 53 -2.79 -9.36 -0.90
N LEU A 54 -2.12 -8.22 -1.09
CA LEU A 54 -1.10 -8.09 -2.13
C LEU A 54 0.09 -9.02 -1.88
N THR A 55 0.52 -9.16 -0.64
CA THR A 55 1.62 -10.06 -0.24
C THR A 55 1.24 -11.52 -0.49
N ASP A 56 0.07 -11.93 -0.03
CA ASP A 56 -0.44 -13.29 -0.17
C ASP A 56 -0.64 -13.66 -1.65
N PHE A 57 -1.10 -12.70 -2.46
CA PHE A 57 -1.25 -12.89 -3.90
C PHE A 57 0.10 -13.06 -4.59
N GLN A 58 1.09 -12.23 -4.25
CA GLN A 58 2.44 -12.35 -4.77
C GLN A 58 3.05 -13.70 -4.39
N GLU A 59 2.92 -14.14 -3.14
CA GLU A 59 3.40 -15.45 -2.70
C GLU A 59 2.74 -16.57 -3.50
N HIS A 60 1.41 -16.51 -3.67
CA HIS A 60 0.68 -17.50 -4.46
C HIS A 60 1.16 -17.53 -5.92
N PHE A 61 1.31 -16.36 -6.53
CA PHE A 61 1.79 -16.22 -7.89
C PHE A 61 3.18 -16.85 -8.04
N HIS A 62 4.13 -16.48 -7.16
CA HIS A 62 5.49 -16.99 -7.17
C HIS A 62 5.55 -18.49 -6.91
N LYS A 63 4.75 -19.00 -5.98
CA LYS A 63 4.62 -20.44 -5.72
C LYS A 63 4.22 -21.24 -6.96
N LYS A 64 3.44 -20.64 -7.87
CA LYS A 64 3.00 -21.31 -9.11
C LYS A 64 3.95 -21.10 -10.29
N ILE A 65 4.47 -19.90 -10.49
CA ILE A 65 5.31 -19.58 -11.66
C ILE A 65 6.77 -20.02 -11.49
N THR A 66 7.30 -20.01 -10.27
CA THR A 66 8.71 -20.34 -9.99
C THR A 66 9.04 -21.77 -10.42
N PRO A 67 8.26 -22.82 -10.05
CA PRO A 67 8.56 -24.18 -10.49
C PRO A 67 8.55 -24.37 -12.02
N LEU A 68 7.65 -23.68 -12.72
CA LEU A 68 7.59 -23.71 -14.19
C LEU A 68 8.83 -23.05 -14.80
N THR A 69 9.23 -21.91 -14.25
CA THR A 69 10.42 -21.18 -14.68
C THR A 69 11.69 -21.99 -14.41
N ASP A 70 11.83 -22.56 -13.23
CA ASP A 70 12.96 -23.40 -12.84
C ASP A 70 13.07 -24.63 -13.75
N ARG A 71 11.95 -25.33 -13.99
CA ARG A 71 11.91 -26.47 -14.92
C ARG A 71 12.31 -26.05 -16.34
N ARG A 72 11.90 -24.86 -16.81
CA ARG A 72 12.33 -24.32 -18.11
C ARG A 72 13.85 -24.16 -18.18
N THR A 73 14.47 -23.57 -17.16
CA THR A 73 15.93 -23.37 -17.13
C THR A 73 16.68 -24.71 -17.13
N VAL A 74 16.21 -25.70 -16.36
CA VAL A 74 16.78 -27.05 -16.32
C VAL A 74 16.73 -27.72 -17.70
N LEU A 75 15.59 -27.65 -18.39
CA LEU A 75 15.44 -28.23 -19.73
C LEU A 75 16.32 -27.54 -20.77
N GLN A 76 16.39 -26.20 -20.73
CA GLN A 76 17.29 -25.42 -21.58
C GLN A 76 18.77 -25.80 -21.37
N ASN A 77 19.18 -25.99 -20.11
CA ASN A 77 20.55 -26.42 -19.79
C ASN A 77 20.84 -27.85 -20.29
N ARG A 78 19.86 -28.77 -20.23
CA ARG A 78 20.00 -30.11 -20.81
C ARG A 78 20.15 -30.08 -22.33
N LEU A 79 19.44 -29.18 -23.02
CA LEU A 79 19.59 -28.96 -24.46
C LEU A 79 20.98 -28.44 -24.81
N LYS A 80 21.49 -27.45 -24.07
CA LYS A 80 22.87 -26.95 -24.24
C LYS A 80 23.92 -28.03 -24.07
N GLN A 81 23.67 -29.02 -23.21
CA GLN A 81 24.54 -30.19 -23.00
C GLN A 81 24.33 -31.32 -24.02
N GLY A 82 23.42 -31.16 -25.00
CA GLY A 82 23.12 -32.18 -26.01
C GLY A 82 22.41 -33.43 -25.46
N LYS A 83 21.92 -33.41 -24.22
CA LYS A 83 21.32 -34.59 -23.56
C LYS A 83 19.88 -34.79 -24.01
N SER A 84 19.60 -35.97 -24.58
CA SER A 84 18.24 -36.44 -24.90
C SER A 84 17.40 -35.40 -25.66
N VAL A 85 17.99 -34.77 -26.68
CA VAL A 85 17.47 -33.58 -27.40
C VAL A 85 15.98 -33.70 -27.74
N TYR A 86 15.57 -34.80 -28.39
CA TYR A 86 14.18 -35.00 -28.80
C TYR A 86 13.20 -34.98 -27.61
N LYS A 87 13.47 -35.75 -26.54
CA LYS A 87 12.59 -35.81 -25.36
C LYS A 87 12.55 -34.46 -24.64
N THR A 88 13.70 -33.77 -24.53
CA THR A 88 13.80 -32.47 -23.86
C THR A 88 13.02 -31.40 -24.63
N ASN A 89 13.11 -31.36 -25.96
CA ASN A 89 12.31 -30.46 -26.80
C ASN A 89 10.81 -30.71 -26.65
N LYS A 90 10.38 -31.98 -26.61
CA LYS A 90 8.97 -32.32 -26.36
C LYS A 90 8.48 -31.79 -25.01
N GLN A 91 9.29 -31.95 -23.95
CA GLN A 91 8.96 -31.44 -22.62
C GLN A 91 8.91 -29.91 -22.57
N LEU A 92 9.80 -29.24 -23.32
CA LEU A 92 9.86 -27.78 -23.38
C LEU A 92 8.61 -27.22 -24.06
N LEU A 93 8.17 -27.83 -25.15
CA LEU A 93 6.94 -27.45 -25.86
C LEU A 93 5.70 -27.58 -24.96
N GLN A 94 5.60 -28.66 -24.19
CA GLN A 94 4.53 -28.83 -23.21
C GLN A 94 4.59 -27.74 -22.12
N LEU A 95 5.79 -27.43 -21.63
CA LEU A 95 5.97 -26.41 -20.60
C LEU A 95 5.60 -25.01 -21.11
N GLU A 96 5.86 -24.71 -22.38
CA GLU A 96 5.44 -23.44 -23.01
C GLU A 96 3.92 -23.34 -23.13
N GLN A 97 3.22 -24.45 -23.36
CA GLN A 97 1.75 -24.49 -23.29
C GLN A 97 1.25 -24.27 -21.86
N GLU A 98 1.84 -24.95 -20.87
CA GLU A 98 1.49 -24.77 -19.45
C GLU A 98 1.71 -23.31 -19.00
N LEU A 99 2.81 -22.68 -19.42
CA LEU A 99 3.06 -21.25 -19.19
C LEU A 99 2.07 -20.35 -19.94
N GLY A 100 1.68 -20.70 -21.17
CA GLY A 100 0.69 -19.95 -21.94
C GLY A 100 -0.73 -19.99 -21.33
N LEU A 101 -1.06 -21.07 -20.62
CA LEU A 101 -2.31 -21.23 -19.88
C LEU A 101 -2.26 -20.61 -18.48
N PHE A 102 -1.10 -20.16 -18.03
CA PHE A 102 -0.93 -19.57 -16.71
C PHE A 102 -1.58 -18.19 -16.64
N LYS A 103 -2.84 -18.17 -16.21
CA LYS A 103 -3.60 -16.96 -15.90
C LYS A 103 -4.15 -17.10 -14.49
N ILE A 104 -3.73 -16.21 -13.60
CA ILE A 104 -4.25 -16.11 -12.25
C ILE A 104 -4.96 -14.77 -12.12
N ASP A 105 -6.22 -14.82 -11.71
CA ASP A 105 -6.98 -13.62 -11.36
C ASP A 105 -6.84 -13.32 -9.86
N TYR A 106 -6.82 -12.04 -9.50
CA TYR A 106 -6.56 -11.58 -8.14
C TYR A 106 -7.61 -12.09 -7.15
N PHE A 107 -8.89 -11.96 -7.50
CA PHE A 107 -10.02 -12.42 -6.69
C PHE A 107 -10.27 -13.93 -6.78
N SER A 108 -9.48 -14.66 -7.58
CA SER A 108 -9.43 -16.13 -7.48
C SER A 108 -8.65 -16.60 -6.25
N VAL A 109 -7.85 -15.72 -5.64
CA VAL A 109 -7.04 -16.02 -4.45
C VAL A 109 -7.54 -15.24 -3.23
N MET A 110 -7.98 -13.99 -3.42
CA MET A 110 -8.44 -13.12 -2.33
C MET A 110 -9.96 -13.12 -2.16
N ASP A 111 -10.41 -12.98 -0.92
CA ASP A 111 -11.83 -12.85 -0.59
C ASP A 111 -12.33 -11.41 -0.81
N GLU A 112 -13.06 -11.21 -1.90
CA GLU A 112 -13.71 -9.93 -2.22
C GLU A 112 -14.66 -9.43 -1.10
N ARG A 113 -15.17 -10.32 -0.24
CA ARG A 113 -16.11 -9.97 0.84
C ARG A 113 -15.42 -9.44 2.09
N ALA A 114 -14.09 -9.48 2.13
CA ALA A 114 -13.33 -9.04 3.29
C ALA A 114 -13.66 -7.58 3.66
N SER A 115 -13.63 -7.29 4.96
CA SER A 115 -14.11 -6.03 5.52
C SER A 115 -13.37 -4.81 4.96
N HIS A 116 -12.07 -4.95 4.68
CA HIS A 116 -11.26 -3.87 4.13
C HIS A 116 -11.71 -3.45 2.71
N TYR A 117 -12.30 -4.32 1.90
CA TYR A 117 -12.85 -3.89 0.59
C TYR A 117 -14.10 -3.01 0.69
N ARG A 118 -14.77 -2.99 1.84
CA ARG A 118 -15.96 -2.15 2.08
C ARG A 118 -15.59 -0.69 2.32
N TYR A 119 -14.37 -0.43 2.77
CA TYR A 119 -13.90 0.91 3.07
C TYR A 119 -13.52 1.65 1.78
N LYS A 120 -14.49 2.36 1.17
CA LYS A 120 -14.28 3.18 -0.04
C LYS A 120 -13.60 4.53 0.21
N GLY A 121 -13.13 4.79 1.43
CA GLY A 121 -12.63 6.11 1.81
C GLY A 121 -13.77 7.12 1.82
N HIS A 122 -14.48 7.24 2.94
CA HIS A 122 -15.01 8.55 3.27
C HIS A 122 -13.78 9.43 3.47
N THR A 123 -13.46 10.24 2.46
CA THR A 123 -12.46 11.31 2.57
C THR A 123 -12.72 12.00 3.88
N SER A 124 -11.76 11.93 4.81
CA SER A 124 -11.87 12.62 6.09
C SER A 124 -12.25 14.07 5.83
N ASP A 125 -13.08 14.64 6.70
CA ASP A 125 -13.49 16.05 6.62
C ASP A 125 -12.27 17.00 6.50
N ASP A 126 -11.08 16.61 6.98
CA ASP A 126 -9.81 17.31 6.75
C ASP A 126 -9.47 17.59 5.27
N THR A 127 -9.90 16.72 4.36
CA THR A 127 -9.71 16.92 2.90
C THR A 127 -10.71 17.94 2.35
N LYS A 128 -11.92 17.99 2.92
CA LYS A 128 -12.94 19.02 2.63
C LYS A 128 -12.53 20.38 3.21
N GLU A 129 -11.93 20.39 4.39
CA GLU A 129 -11.33 21.58 5.00
C GLU A 129 -10.16 22.13 4.16
N LEU A 130 -9.36 21.25 3.54
CA LEU A 130 -8.37 21.64 2.53
C LEU A 130 -9.01 22.28 1.29
N GLU A 131 -10.25 21.92 0.91
CA GLU A 131 -11.03 22.58 -0.16
C GLU A 131 -11.37 24.05 0.13
N LEU A 132 -11.41 24.43 1.40
CA LEU A 132 -11.74 25.79 1.83
C LEU A 132 -10.50 26.68 2.04
N ARG A 133 -9.28 26.17 1.82
CA ARG A 133 -8.07 27.00 1.96
C ARG A 133 -8.06 28.11 0.89
N PRO A 134 -7.95 29.40 1.29
CA PRO A 134 -7.98 30.53 0.36
C PRO A 134 -6.93 30.51 -0.76
N ASN A 135 -5.82 29.78 -0.57
CA ASN A 135 -4.67 29.74 -1.46
C ASN A 135 -4.62 28.48 -2.34
N LYS A 136 -5.76 27.91 -2.71
CA LYS A 136 -5.76 26.89 -3.77
C LYS A 136 -5.30 27.53 -5.08
N ARG A 137 -4.26 26.97 -5.67
CA ARG A 137 -3.81 27.33 -7.02
C ARG A 137 -5.01 27.13 -7.95
N PRO A 138 -5.44 28.13 -8.73
CA PRO A 138 -6.56 27.96 -9.63
C PRO A 138 -6.27 26.78 -10.58
N PRO A 139 -7.26 25.93 -10.88
CA PRO A 139 -7.08 24.82 -11.79
C PRO A 139 -6.60 25.39 -13.13
N ILE A 140 -5.44 24.92 -13.58
CA ILE A 140 -4.90 25.30 -14.88
C ILE A 140 -5.82 24.62 -15.89
N SER A 141 -6.75 25.37 -16.47
CA SER A 141 -7.59 24.92 -17.57
C SER A 141 -6.70 24.61 -18.78
N THR A 142 -6.13 23.42 -18.85
CA THR A 142 -5.41 22.98 -20.05
C THR A 142 -6.41 22.46 -21.08
N THR A 143 -7.22 23.38 -21.61
CA THR A 143 -7.79 23.23 -22.95
C THR A 143 -6.89 24.05 -23.87
N ASN A 144 -5.85 23.43 -24.42
CA ASN A 144 -5.27 23.88 -25.67
C ASN A 144 -4.52 22.73 -26.34
N THR A 145 -5.23 22.16 -27.31
CA THR A 145 -4.67 21.43 -28.45
C THR A 145 -3.67 22.35 -29.17
N ASP A 146 -2.48 21.83 -29.43
CA ASP A 146 -1.54 22.28 -30.46
C ASP A 146 -0.90 23.68 -30.31
N ARG A 147 0.32 23.73 -29.74
CA ARG A 147 1.41 24.56 -30.28
C ARG A 147 2.79 24.19 -29.74
N HIS A 148 3.73 24.13 -30.68
CA HIS A 148 5.15 23.82 -30.58
C HIS A 148 5.97 24.70 -29.59
N VAL A 149 6.88 24.03 -28.87
CA VAL A 149 8.26 24.39 -28.46
C VAL A 149 8.63 25.88 -28.29
N ALA A 150 9.04 26.28 -27.07
CA ALA A 150 10.25 27.09 -26.84
C ALA A 150 10.61 27.24 -25.34
N TYR A 151 11.81 26.81 -24.96
CA TYR A 151 12.67 27.33 -23.88
C TYR A 151 12.01 27.75 -22.55
N ILE A 152 11.93 26.82 -21.59
CA ILE A 152 11.89 27.18 -20.17
C ILE A 152 13.29 27.65 -19.76
N LYS A 153 13.58 28.95 -19.88
CA LYS A 153 14.74 29.54 -19.20
C LYS A 153 14.51 29.41 -17.70
N LYS A 154 15.29 28.56 -17.02
CA LYS A 154 15.34 28.52 -15.55
C LYS A 154 15.81 29.91 -15.06
N VAL A 155 14.94 30.65 -14.39
CA VAL A 155 15.33 31.84 -13.64
C VAL A 155 16.09 31.35 -12.41
N ARG A 156 17.41 31.53 -12.44
CA ARG A 156 18.32 31.35 -11.31
C ARG A 156 18.08 32.53 -10.36
N LEU A 157 17.49 32.27 -9.20
CA LEU A 157 17.37 33.26 -8.14
C LEU A 157 18.65 33.18 -7.29
N ASP A 158 19.72 33.85 -7.76
CA ASP A 158 20.86 34.17 -6.91
C ASP A 158 20.47 35.40 -6.07
N THR A 159 20.01 35.19 -4.84
CA THR A 159 19.99 36.22 -3.81
C THR A 159 21.00 35.83 -2.74
N LEU A 160 22.24 36.27 -2.94
CA LEU A 160 23.26 36.40 -1.89
C LEU A 160 22.77 37.46 -0.90
N SER A 161 22.54 37.07 0.35
CA SER A 161 22.29 37.98 1.47
C SER A 161 23.60 38.73 1.81
N PRO A 162 23.62 40.07 1.92
CA PRO A 162 24.84 40.84 2.21
C PRO A 162 25.42 40.70 3.63
N GLU A 163 24.83 39.91 4.52
CA GLU A 163 25.14 39.96 5.95
C GLU A 163 26.29 39.07 6.45
N ASP A 164 26.85 38.16 5.64
CA ASP A 164 27.81 37.15 6.13
C ASP A 164 29.30 37.44 5.88
N PHE A 165 29.67 38.65 5.42
CA PHE A 165 31.08 39.04 5.27
C PHE A 165 31.57 39.95 6.41
N LYS A 166 31.57 39.45 7.65
CA LYS A 166 32.46 39.99 8.69
C LYS A 166 33.77 39.20 8.74
N VAL A 167 34.69 39.76 7.98
CA VAL A 167 36.15 39.67 8.03
C VAL A 167 36.69 39.33 9.42
N PHE A 168 37.36 38.18 9.56
CA PHE A 168 38.38 37.99 10.58
C PHE A 168 39.71 38.50 10.02
N THR A 169 40.16 39.67 10.48
CA THR A 169 41.56 40.08 10.37
C THR A 169 42.34 39.43 11.51
N SER A 170 43.33 38.63 11.14
CA SER A 170 44.38 38.12 12.01
C SER A 170 45.25 39.25 12.57
N SER A 171 45.63 39.15 13.84
CA SER A 171 46.82 39.75 14.45
C SER A 171 47.43 38.73 15.40
#